data_AF-A0A966NGY9-F1
#
_entry.id   AF-A0A966NGY9-F1
#
_cell.length_a   1.000
_cell.length_b   1.000
_cell.length_c   1.000
_cell.angle_alpha   90.00
_cell.angle_beta   90.00
_cell.angle_gamma   90.00
#
_symmetry.space_group_name_H-M   'P 1'
#
loop_
_entity.id
_entity.type
_entity.pdbx_description
1 polymer ?
#
loop_
_entity_poly.entity_id
_entity_poly.type
_entity_poly.pdbx_seq_one_letter_code
_entity_poly.pdbx_strand_id
1 'polypeptide(L)' 'MYFPEASNQQKIASGYNRLLQTTEEGGAQAAEYQAIYQADRVRNFGVVWLGATTGCAQCHDHKYDPFTIKDFYSLA' A
#
# COMPACT_ATOMS: atom_id res chain seq x y z
N MET A 1 -1.57 -3.01 -15.16
CA MET A 1 -2.48 -4.02 -15.75
C MET A 1 -3.46 -3.29 -16.65
N TYR A 2 -3.37 -3.47 -17.96
CA TYR A 2 -4.32 -2.89 -18.92
C TYR A 2 -5.42 -3.92 -19.18
N PHE A 3 -6.65 -3.58 -18.85
CA PHE A 3 -7.84 -4.37 -19.14
C PHE A 3 -8.64 -3.62 -20.20
N PRO A 4 -8.64 -4.08 -21.47
CA PRO A 4 -9.21 -3.33 -22.59
C PRO A 4 -10.70 -2.99 -22.40
N GLU A 5 -11.46 -3.88 -21.75
CA GLU A 5 -12.89 -3.71 -21.47
C GLU A 5 -13.16 -3.51 -19.97
N ALA A 6 -12.32 -2.72 -19.28
CA ALA A 6 -12.50 -2.49 -17.84
C ALA A 6 -13.83 -1.80 -17.53
N SER A 7 -14.61 -2.38 -16.62
CA SER A 7 -15.80 -1.74 -16.06
C SER A 7 -15.41 -0.46 -15.29
N ASN A 8 -16.37 0.45 -15.10
CA ASN A 8 -16.12 1.66 -14.31
C ASN A 8 -15.64 1.33 -12.88
N GLN A 9 -16.17 0.26 -12.28
CA GLN A 9 -15.73 -0.19 -10.96
C GLN A 9 -14.27 -0.65 -10.96
N GLN A 10 -13.84 -1.39 -11.98
CA GLN A 10 -12.44 -1.83 -12.10
C GLN A 10 -11.49 -0.64 -12.29
N LYS A 11 -11.90 0.37 -13.07
CA LYS A 11 -11.14 1.62 -13.24
C LYS A 11 -11.02 2.37 -11.92
N ILE A 12 -12.12 2.52 -11.19
CA ILE A 12 -12.15 3.19 -9.88
C ILE A 12 -11.26 2.45 -8.88
N ALA A 13 -11.41 1.13 -8.75
CA ALA A 13 -10.60 0.32 -7.82
C ALA A 13 -9.11 0.39 -8.16
N SER A 14 -8.74 0.30 -9.45
CA SER A 14 -7.36 0.45 -9.88
C SER A 14 -6.82 1.87 -9.64
N GLY A 15 -7.66 2.90 -9.79
CA GLY A 15 -7.30 4.28 -9.50
C GLY A 15 -7.05 4.49 -8.01
N TYR A 16 -7.97 4.01 -7.17
CA TYR A 16 -7.87 4.07 -5.72
C TYR A 16 -6.59 3.42 -5.20
N ASN A 17 -6.19 2.25 -5.73
CA ASN A 17 -4.94 1.58 -5.33
C ASN A 17 -3.66 2.35 -5.69
N ARG A 18 -3.74 3.39 -6.53
CA ARG A 18 -2.61 4.26 -6.88
C ARG A 18 -2.71 5.65 -6.24
N LEU A 19 -3.84 5.94 -5.59
CA LEU A 19 -4.15 7.23 -5.00
C LEU A 19 -3.55 7.28 -3.59
N LEU A 20 -2.23 7.31 -3.56
CA LEU A 20 -1.41 7.26 -2.34
C LEU A 20 -0.90 8.64 -1.98
N GLN A 21 -0.27 8.74 -0.81
CA GLN A 21 0.28 9.99 -0.29
C GLN A 21 1.10 10.75 -1.33
N THR A 22 0.92 12.08 -1.39
CA THR A 22 1.72 13.06 -2.16
C THR A 22 2.47 13.97 -1.19
N THR A 23 3.56 14.61 -1.62
CA THR A 23 4.26 15.64 -0.83
C THR A 23 4.61 16.85 -1.69
N GLU A 24 4.52 18.03 -1.09
CA GLU A 24 5.01 19.30 -1.65
C GLU A 24 6.14 19.88 -0.78
N GLU A 25 6.69 19.06 0.13
CA GLU A 25 7.78 19.47 1.00
C GLU A 25 9.07 19.67 0.20
N GLY A 26 9.59 20.90 0.19
CA GLY A 26 10.80 21.25 -0.56
C GLY A 26 12.08 20.54 -0.10
N GLY A 27 12.07 19.89 1.06
CA GLY A 27 13.18 19.09 1.61
C GLY A 27 13.02 17.58 1.44
N ALA A 28 11.97 17.10 0.75
CA ALA A 28 11.70 15.68 0.65
C ALA A 28 12.87 14.90 0.02
N GLN A 29 13.39 13.92 0.76
CA GLN A 29 14.41 13.02 0.26
C GLN A 29 13.73 11.94 -0.60
N ALA A 30 14.13 11.83 -1.87
CA ALA A 30 13.48 10.93 -2.81
C ALA A 30 13.42 9.48 -2.30
N ALA A 31 14.52 8.95 -1.77
CA ALA A 31 14.57 7.56 -1.29
C ALA A 31 13.66 7.31 -0.08
N GLU A 32 13.65 8.23 0.89
CA GLU A 32 12.78 8.16 2.06
C GLU A 32 11.31 8.23 1.64
N TYR A 33 10.99 9.18 0.77
CA TYR A 33 9.62 9.38 0.32
C TYR A 33 9.08 8.18 -0.46
N GLN A 34 9.91 7.54 -1.29
CA GLN A 34 9.54 6.29 -1.95
C GLN A 34 9.26 5.17 -0.94
N ALA A 35 10.07 5.05 0.12
CA ALA A 35 9.82 4.05 1.17
C ALA A 35 8.49 4.31 1.91
N ILE A 36 8.20 5.58 2.24
CA ILE A 36 6.93 5.98 2.87
C ILE A 36 5.75 5.67 1.94
N TYR A 37 5.86 6.02 0.67
CA TYR A 37 4.84 5.79 -0.35
C TYR A 37 4.51 4.29 -0.52
N GLN A 38 5.53 3.43 -0.60
CA GLN A 38 5.30 1.99 -0.72
C GLN A 38 4.69 1.40 0.56
N ALA A 39 5.16 1.83 1.73
CA ALA A 39 4.56 1.41 2.99
C ALA A 39 3.07 1.83 3.07
N ASP A 40 2.72 3.00 2.57
CA ASP A 40 1.33 3.47 2.48
C ASP A 40 0.47 2.61 1.57
N ARG A 41 1.04 2.16 0.45
CA ARG A 41 0.38 1.23 -0.46
C ARG A 41 0.03 -0.09 0.23
N VAL A 42 0.98 -0.69 0.96
CA VAL A 42 0.76 -1.97 1.66
C VAL A 42 -0.33 -1.85 2.73
N ARG A 43 -0.33 -0.74 3.48
CA ARG A 43 -1.37 -0.46 4.49
C ARG A 43 -2.75 -0.31 3.87
N ASN A 44 -2.88 0.51 2.83
CA ASN A 44 -4.16 0.73 2.15
C ASN A 44 -4.67 -0.55 1.48
N PHE A 45 -3.78 -1.30 0.82
CA PHE A 45 -4.11 -2.60 0.24
C PHE A 45 -4.66 -3.57 1.30
N GLY A 46 -3.97 -3.69 2.44
CA GLY A 46 -4.38 -4.56 3.54
C GLY A 46 -5.76 -4.20 4.09
N VAL A 47 -5.99 -2.93 4.43
CA VAL A 47 -7.24 -2.50 5.04
C VAL A 47 -8.41 -2.62 4.06
N VAL A 48 -8.25 -2.13 2.83
CA VAL A 48 -9.39 -1.96 1.91
C VAL A 48 -9.70 -3.21 1.10
N TRP A 49 -8.69 -4.00 0.70
CA TRP A 49 -8.93 -5.19 -0.11
C TRP A 49 -8.92 -6.48 0.69
N LEU A 50 -8.13 -6.55 1.76
CA LEU A 50 -8.02 -7.78 2.56
C LEU A 50 -8.82 -7.72 3.86
N GLY A 51 -9.29 -6.53 4.27
CA GLY A 51 -9.91 -6.34 5.58
C GLY A 51 -8.95 -6.65 6.74
N ALA A 52 -7.64 -6.49 6.51
CA ALA A 52 -6.57 -6.94 7.39
C ALA A 52 -5.66 -5.79 7.80
N THR A 53 -5.09 -5.86 9.00
CA THR A 53 -4.18 -4.84 9.54
C THR A 53 -2.71 -5.15 9.22
N THR A 54 -2.40 -5.47 7.96
CA THR A 54 -1.02 -5.76 7.50
C THR A 54 -0.04 -4.65 7.87
N GLY A 55 -0.51 -3.40 8.03
CA GLY A 55 0.29 -2.27 8.50
C GLY A 55 0.99 -2.45 9.84
N CYS A 56 0.42 -3.22 10.78
CA CYS A 56 1.10 -3.49 12.05
C CYS A 56 2.35 -4.37 11.83
N ALA A 57 2.40 -5.12 10.73
CA ALA A 57 3.55 -5.94 10.38
C ALA A 57 4.78 -5.13 9.91
N GLN A 58 4.66 -3.81 9.74
CA GLN A 58 5.76 -2.98 9.23
C GLN A 58 7.03 -3.04 10.09
N CYS A 59 6.87 -3.14 11.41
CA CYS A 59 8.00 -3.06 12.35
C CYS A 59 8.28 -4.38 13.09
N HIS A 60 7.32 -5.29 13.14
CA HIS A 60 7.41 -6.58 13.83
C HIS A 60 6.37 -7.54 13.23
N ASP A 61 6.47 -8.84 13.48
CA ASP A 61 5.42 -9.76 13.06
C ASP A 61 4.08 -9.38 13.71
N HIS A 62 3.01 -9.44 12.93
CA HIS A 62 1.68 -9.02 13.37
C HIS A 62 1.23 -9.81 14.61
N LYS A 63 0.68 -9.12 15.62
CA LYS A 63 0.41 -9.70 16.94
C LYS A 63 -0.64 -10.83 16.92
N TYR A 64 -1.66 -10.70 16.08
CA TYR A 64 -2.83 -11.59 16.07
C TYR A 64 -2.96 -12.36 14.75
N ASP A 65 -2.87 -11.67 13.62
CA ASP A 65 -2.91 -12.24 12.28
C ASP A 65 -1.57 -12.88 11.86
N PRO A 66 -1.57 -13.87 10.95
CA PRO A 66 -0.36 -14.60 10.52
C PRO A 66 0.48 -13.83 9.49
N PHE A 67 0.60 -12.51 9.61
CA PHE A 67 1.45 -11.69 8.73
C PHE A 67 2.79 -11.41 9.42
N THR A 68 3.88 -11.79 8.76
CA THR A 68 5.23 -11.48 9.22
C THR A 68 5.68 -10.11 8.72
N ILE A 69 6.72 -9.56 9.34
CA ILE A 69 7.41 -8.38 8.83
C ILE A 69 7.90 -8.59 7.39
N LYS A 70 8.31 -9.81 7.07
CA LYS A 70 8.74 -10.18 5.72
C LYS A 70 7.59 -10.09 4.73
N ASP A 71 6.37 -10.47 5.11
CA ASP A 71 5.20 -10.36 4.25
C ASP A 71 4.89 -8.89 3.94
N PHE A 72 4.99 -8.01 4.94
CA PHE A 72 4.79 -6.56 4.74
C PHE A 72 5.73 -6.01 3.65
N TYR A 73 7.02 -6.30 3.74
CA TYR A 73 8.01 -5.82 2.77
C TYR A 73 7.97 -6.56 1.42
N SER A 74 7.34 -7.74 1.35
CA SER A 74 7.14 -8.47 0.09
C SER A 74 5.94 -7.95 -0.72
N LEU A 75 5.05 -7.18 -0.09
CA LEU A 75 3.88 -6.56 -0.73
C LEU A 75 4.16 -5.15 -1.30
N ALA A 76 5.29 -4.56 -0.90
CA ALA A 76 5.73 -3.21 -1.30
C ALA A 76 6.09 -3.14 -2.80
#